data_AF-A0A2V8GZ69-F1
#
_entry.id   AF-A0A2V8GZ69-F1
#
_cell.length_a   1.000
_cell.length_b   1.000
_cell.length_c   1.000
_cell.angle_alpha   90.00
_cell.angle_beta   90.00
_cell.angle_gamma   90.00
#
_symmetry.space_group_name_H-M   'P 1'
#
loop_
_entity.id
_entity.type
_entity.pdbx_description
1 polymer ?
#
loop_
_entity_poly.entity_id
_entity_poly.type
_entity_poly.pdbx_seq_one_letter_code
_entity_poly.pdbx_strand_id
1 'polypeptide(L)'
;MAETASGDFLKKDARTPLRGMYLAAGVTLRIETNSESILQITEQMFGQPAAGFSHREDIRLRLWVDEMRHADEPRPKPYFRGLGHMVFAGFDESTSVLMNPHDRSAVGRFTPEAAVDTKFWKMVLFPALLTVLG
;
A
#
# COMPACT_ATOMS: atom_id res chain seq x y z
N MET A 1 -27.31 -1.80 18.62
CA MET A 1 -26.92 -0.89 17.53
C MET A 1 -25.56 -0.33 17.89
N ALA A 2 -24.49 -0.90 17.33
CA ALA A 2 -23.14 -0.45 17.62
C ALA A 2 -22.87 0.83 16.81
N GLU A 3 -22.47 1.89 17.50
CA GLU A 3 -21.91 3.10 16.88
C GLU A 3 -20.76 2.68 15.97
N THR A 4 -20.95 2.86 14.67
CA THR A 4 -19.87 2.90 13.68
C THR A 4 -18.88 3.96 14.13
N ALA A 5 -17.69 3.53 14.58
CA ALA A 5 -16.56 4.41 14.81
C ALA A 5 -16.18 5.11 13.49
N SER A 6 -16.79 6.27 13.24
CA SER A 6 -16.58 7.12 12.06
C SER A 6 -15.26 7.91 12.12
N GLY A 7 -14.23 7.37 12.79
CA GLY A 7 -12.98 8.09 13.07
C GLY A 7 -11.79 7.51 12.30
N ASP A 8 -11.44 8.15 11.18
CA ASP A 8 -10.21 7.95 10.40
C ASP A 8 -9.94 6.49 9.96
N PHE A 9 -10.79 5.98 9.06
CA PHE A 9 -10.66 4.65 8.46
C PHE A 9 -9.30 4.42 7.79
N LEU A 10 -8.79 5.43 7.08
CA LEU A 10 -7.51 5.36 6.35
C LEU A 10 -6.29 5.76 7.20
N LYS A 11 -6.52 6.17 8.44
CA LYS A 11 -5.46 6.49 9.40
C LYS A 11 -4.51 7.57 8.86
N LYS A 12 -5.11 8.65 8.35
CA LYS A 12 -4.44 9.77 7.66
C LYS A 12 -3.34 10.41 8.51
N ASP A 13 -3.48 10.36 9.84
CA ASP A 13 -2.51 10.93 10.78
C ASP A 13 -1.50 9.89 11.32
N ALA A 14 -1.58 8.63 10.91
CA ALA A 14 -0.66 7.59 11.36
C ALA A 14 0.77 7.87 10.89
N ARG A 15 1.74 7.77 11.80
CA ARG A 15 3.14 8.08 11.50
C ARG A 15 3.75 6.98 10.62
N THR A 16 4.35 7.41 9.50
CA THR A 16 5.09 6.56 8.56
C THR A 16 6.52 7.08 8.42
N PRO A 17 7.39 6.82 9.41
CA PRO A 17 8.72 7.45 9.50
C PRO A 17 9.75 6.91 8.50
N LEU A 18 9.54 5.70 7.97
CA LEU A 18 10.44 5.05 7.04
C LEU A 18 10.09 5.44 5.61
N ARG A 19 11.13 5.54 4.77
CA ARG A 19 11.01 5.91 3.36
C ARG A 19 11.88 5.03 2.49
N GLY A 20 11.35 4.64 1.33
CA GLY A 20 12.09 3.95 0.29
C GLY A 20 11.75 4.51 -1.09
N MET A 21 12.72 4.47 -1.99
CA MET A 21 12.57 4.84 -3.41
C MET A 21 12.98 3.66 -4.29
N TYR A 22 12.13 3.34 -5.26
CA TYR A 22 12.25 2.15 -6.09
C TYR A 22 11.91 2.45 -7.55
N LEU A 23 12.31 1.56 -8.45
CA LEU A 23 11.95 1.65 -9.87
C LEU A 23 11.02 0.49 -10.24
N ALA A 24 9.74 0.77 -10.43
CA ALA A 24 8.75 -0.24 -10.80
C ALA A 24 8.19 0.09 -12.18
N ALA A 25 8.22 -0.86 -13.12
CA ALA A 25 7.71 -0.66 -14.49
C ALA A 25 8.22 0.62 -15.21
N GLY A 26 9.45 1.05 -14.91
CA GLY A 26 10.05 2.27 -15.49
C GLY A 26 9.59 3.58 -14.85
N VAL A 27 8.77 3.54 -13.79
CA VAL A 27 8.33 4.70 -13.03
C VAL A 27 8.94 4.72 -11.63
N THR A 28 9.22 5.90 -11.11
CA THR A 28 9.78 6.06 -9.75
C THR A 28 8.67 5.89 -8.71
N LEU A 29 8.85 4.92 -7.83
CA LEU A 29 7.94 4.58 -6.74
C LEU A 29 8.52 5.04 -5.40
N ARG A 30 7.84 5.97 -4.72
CA ARG A 30 8.14 6.29 -3.31
C ARG A 30 7.18 5.59 -2.38
N ILE A 31 7.71 4.94 -1.34
CA ILE A 31 6.94 4.38 -0.23
C ILE A 31 7.28 5.10 1.07
N GLU A 32 6.25 5.53 1.79
CA GLU A 32 6.30 5.94 3.20
C GLU A 32 5.62 4.87 4.05
N THR A 33 6.30 4.37 5.08
CA THR A 33 5.75 3.31 5.96
C THR A 33 6.31 3.37 7.38
N ASN A 34 5.73 2.61 8.30
CA ASN A 34 6.30 2.28 9.61
C ASN A 34 6.88 0.86 9.69
N SER A 35 6.86 0.10 8.59
CA SER A 35 7.34 -1.28 8.55
C SER A 35 8.55 -1.47 7.64
N GLU A 36 9.66 -1.96 8.21
CA GLU A 36 10.85 -2.32 7.45
C GLU A 36 10.60 -3.47 6.48
N SER A 37 9.72 -4.42 6.84
CA SER A 37 9.39 -5.57 6.00
C SER A 37 8.79 -5.16 4.66
N ILE A 38 7.93 -4.13 4.66
CA ILE A 38 7.38 -3.57 3.42
C ILE A 38 8.51 -3.03 2.53
N LEU A 39 9.47 -2.27 3.10
CA LEU A 39 10.60 -1.74 2.33
C LEU A 39 11.51 -2.84 1.80
N GLN A 40 11.80 -3.88 2.59
CA GLN A 40 12.62 -5.02 2.18
C GLN A 40 11.98 -5.81 1.04
N ILE A 41 10.67 -6.11 1.13
CA ILE A 41 9.95 -6.82 0.07
C ILE A 41 9.91 -5.99 -1.22
N THR A 42 9.71 -4.67 -1.08
CA THR A 42 9.70 -3.74 -2.22
C THR A 42 11.07 -3.70 -2.90
N GLU A 43 12.15 -3.60 -2.12
CA GLU A 43 13.51 -3.59 -2.64
C GLU A 43 13.84 -4.88 -3.39
N GLN A 44 13.46 -6.03 -2.85
CA GLN A 44 13.65 -7.32 -3.51
C GLN A 44 12.88 -7.45 -4.83
N MET A 45 11.75 -6.77 -4.98
CA MET A 45 10.92 -6.87 -6.18
C MET A 45 11.31 -5.89 -7.28
N PHE A 46 11.66 -4.65 -6.91
CA PHE A 46 11.84 -3.56 -7.86
C PHE A 46 13.27 -3.02 -7.90
N GLY A 47 14.05 -3.22 -6.85
CA GLY A 47 15.36 -2.61 -6.70
C GLY A 47 15.31 -1.09 -6.58
N GLN A 48 16.48 -0.49 -6.43
CA GLN A 48 16.64 0.97 -6.34
C GLN A 48 16.85 1.59 -7.73
N PRO A 49 16.41 2.84 -7.96
CA PRO A 49 16.73 3.57 -9.17
C PRO A 49 18.26 3.76 -9.31
N ALA A 50 18.77 3.69 -10.54
CA ALA A 50 20.18 3.98 -10.80
C ALA A 50 20.52 5.45 -10.48
N ALA A 51 21.78 5.71 -10.12
CA ALA A 51 22.27 7.07 -9.91
C ALA A 51 22.05 7.93 -11.17
N GLY A 52 21.40 9.08 -11.03
CA GLY A 52 21.08 10.00 -12.14
C GLY A 52 19.71 9.77 -12.80
N PHE A 53 18.92 8.78 -12.35
CA PHE A 53 17.52 8.70 -12.76
C PHE A 53 16.73 9.91 -12.21
N SER A 54 15.83 10.47 -13.02
CA SER A 54 15.01 11.63 -12.62
C SER A 54 14.28 11.36 -11.31
N HIS A 55 14.50 12.21 -10.30
CA HIS A 55 13.87 12.12 -8.98
C HIS A 55 12.40 12.57 -8.96
N ARG A 56 11.75 12.75 -10.13
CA ARG A 56 10.32 13.03 -10.16
C ARG A 56 9.58 11.80 -9.65
N GLU A 57 8.98 11.91 -8.47
CA GLU A 57 8.15 10.86 -7.89
C GLU A 57 6.91 10.67 -8.75
N ASP A 58 6.88 9.59 -9.52
CA ASP A 58 5.76 9.29 -10.40
C ASP A 58 4.62 8.62 -9.64
N ILE A 59 4.94 7.78 -8.65
CA ILE A 59 3.96 7.11 -7.79
C ILE A 59 4.32 7.30 -6.31
N ARG A 60 3.32 7.63 -5.49
CA ARG A 60 3.48 7.81 -4.03
C ARG A 60 2.57 6.89 -3.24
N LEU A 61 3.16 6.01 -2.45
CA LEU A 61 2.44 5.12 -1.54
C LEU A 61 2.70 5.53 -0.10
N ARG A 62 1.64 5.64 0.69
CA ARG A 62 1.73 5.74 2.16
C ARG A 62 1.05 4.54 2.78
N LEU A 63 1.82 3.66 3.41
CA LEU A 63 1.39 2.34 3.83
C LEU A 63 1.63 2.24 5.33
N TRP A 64 0.57 2.07 6.11
CA TRP A 64 0.65 2.00 7.55
C TRP A 64 0.29 0.59 8.04
N VAL A 65 1.10 0.06 8.95
CA VAL A 65 0.86 -1.20 9.65
C VAL A 65 0.28 -0.89 11.02
N ASP A 66 -0.92 -1.39 11.29
CA ASP A 66 -1.58 -1.31 12.59
C ASP A 66 -1.15 -2.50 13.46
N GLU A 67 -0.16 -2.30 14.33
CA GLU A 67 0.38 -3.34 15.21
C GLU A 67 -0.65 -3.93 16.20
N MET A 68 -1.81 -3.27 16.36
CA MET A 68 -2.87 -3.72 17.27
C MET A 68 -3.94 -4.56 16.57
N ARG A 69 -3.86 -4.72 15.24
CA ARG A 69 -4.83 -5.46 14.43
C ARG A 69 -4.22 -6.74 13.91
N HIS A 70 -5.05 -7.77 13.85
CA HIS A 70 -4.68 -9.07 13.30
C HIS A 70 -5.52 -9.37 12.08
N ALA A 71 -4.95 -10.17 11.18
CA ALA A 71 -5.66 -10.67 10.01
C ALA A 71 -6.80 -11.61 10.44
N ASP A 72 -7.92 -11.55 9.72
CA ASP A 72 -8.98 -12.53 9.87
C ASP A 72 -8.57 -13.86 9.22
N GLU A 73 -8.89 -14.97 9.88
CA GLU A 73 -8.75 -16.32 9.31
C GLU A 73 -10.13 -16.98 9.13
N PRO A 74 -10.46 -17.49 7.93
CA PRO A 74 -9.65 -17.49 6.70
C PRO A 74 -9.67 -16.13 5.99
N ARG A 75 -8.55 -15.75 5.34
CA ARG A 75 -8.48 -14.50 4.58
C ARG A 75 -9.53 -14.48 3.45
N PRO A 76 -10.36 -13.44 3.36
CA PRO A 76 -11.36 -13.35 2.30
C PRO A 76 -10.71 -13.06 0.95
N LYS A 77 -11.48 -13.27 -0.13
CA LYS A 77 -11.02 -12.92 -1.47
C LYS A 77 -10.90 -11.39 -1.58
N PRO A 78 -9.79 -10.86 -2.13
CA PRO A 78 -9.67 -9.43 -2.38
C PRO A 78 -10.81 -8.91 -3.25
N TYR A 79 -11.33 -7.73 -2.92
CA TYR A 79 -12.34 -7.06 -3.73
C TYR A 79 -11.93 -5.63 -4.06
N PHE A 80 -12.34 -5.18 -5.24
CA PHE A 80 -12.01 -3.86 -5.78
C PHE A 80 -13.30 -3.12 -6.13
N ARG A 81 -13.38 -1.84 -5.77
CA ARG A 81 -14.52 -0.97 -6.09
C ARG A 81 -14.03 0.38 -6.58
N GLY A 82 -14.48 0.78 -7.76
CA GLY A 82 -14.27 2.12 -8.27
C GLY A 82 -15.23 3.11 -7.60
N LEU A 83 -14.74 4.32 -7.31
CA LEU A 83 -15.53 5.46 -6.84
C LEU A 83 -15.05 6.72 -7.55
N GLY A 84 -15.71 7.07 -8.65
CA GLY A 84 -15.25 8.15 -9.54
C GLY A 84 -13.85 7.84 -10.08
N HIS A 85 -12.89 8.73 -9.81
CA HIS A 85 -11.50 8.55 -10.21
C HIS A 85 -10.68 7.73 -9.21
N MET A 86 -11.23 7.32 -8.08
CA MET A 86 -10.54 6.53 -7.06
C MET A 86 -10.89 5.05 -7.16
N VAL A 87 -9.99 4.19 -6.65
CA VAL A 87 -10.20 2.75 -6.54
C VAL A 87 -9.92 2.31 -5.11
N PHE A 88 -10.90 1.67 -4.47
CA PHE A 88 -10.74 1.03 -3.17
C PHE A 88 -10.49 -0.47 -3.35
N ALA A 89 -9.50 -1.00 -2.64
CA ALA A 89 -9.20 -2.42 -2.53
C ALA A 89 -9.30 -2.87 -1.07
N GLY A 90 -10.15 -3.86 -0.79
CA GLY A 90 -10.26 -4.50 0.51
C GLY A 90 -9.73 -5.94 0.44
N PHE A 91 -8.94 -6.31 1.45
CA PHE A 91 -8.31 -7.64 1.54
C PHE A 91 -8.82 -8.43 2.76
N ASP A 92 -9.14 -7.73 3.84
CA ASP A 92 -9.86 -8.20 5.04
C ASP A 92 -10.44 -6.96 5.78
N GLU A 93 -10.96 -7.10 7.01
CA GLU A 93 -11.52 -5.95 7.76
C GLU A 93 -10.47 -4.93 8.21
N SER A 94 -9.22 -5.35 8.33
CA SER A 94 -8.09 -4.55 8.83
C SER A 94 -7.14 -4.10 7.71
N THR A 95 -7.16 -4.76 6.55
CA THR A 95 -6.25 -4.55 5.43
C THR A 95 -6.98 -3.97 4.22
N SER A 96 -6.62 -2.75 3.84
CA SER A 96 -7.23 -2.05 2.70
C SER A 96 -6.32 -1.00 2.09
N VAL A 97 -6.57 -0.65 0.83
CA VAL A 97 -5.85 0.39 0.10
C VAL A 97 -6.83 1.25 -0.68
N LEU A 98 -6.70 2.57 -0.56
CA LEU A 98 -7.36 3.53 -1.44
C LEU A 98 -6.34 4.10 -2.42
N MET A 99 -6.62 3.95 -3.71
CA MET A 99 -5.79 4.40 -4.81
C MET A 99 -6.44 5.59 -5.51
N ASN A 100 -5.63 6.59 -5.83
CA ASN A 100 -5.98 7.76 -6.62
C ASN A 100 -5.08 7.80 -7.88
N PRO A 101 -5.55 7.19 -9.00
CA PRO A 101 -4.91 7.27 -10.31
C PRO A 101 -4.59 8.69 -10.80
N HIS A 102 -5.41 9.69 -10.46
CA HIS A 102 -5.21 11.07 -10.92
C HIS A 102 -3.90 11.67 -10.38
N ASP A 103 -3.63 11.46 -9.08
CA ASP A 103 -2.42 11.97 -8.42
C ASP A 103 -1.32 10.91 -8.30
N ARG A 104 -1.54 9.75 -8.94
CA ARG A 104 -0.71 8.54 -8.86
C ARG A 104 -0.28 8.22 -7.44
N SER A 105 -1.26 8.22 -6.53
CA SER A 105 -1.00 7.99 -5.11
C SER A 105 -1.90 6.95 -4.51
N ALA A 106 -1.45 6.32 -3.43
CA ALA A 106 -2.31 5.43 -2.64
C ALA A 106 -2.00 5.55 -1.16
N VAL A 107 -3.02 5.31 -0.35
CA VAL A 107 -2.92 5.14 1.10
C VAL A 107 -3.43 3.77 1.49
N GLY A 108 -2.67 3.05 2.30
CA GLY A 108 -2.98 1.68 2.70
C GLY A 108 -2.83 1.48 4.19
N ARG A 109 -3.70 0.60 4.73
CA ARG A 109 -3.62 0.06 6.08
C ARG A 109 -3.45 -1.45 6.00
N PHE A 110 -2.58 -2.00 6.83
CA PHE A 110 -2.24 -3.42 6.86
C PHE A 110 -2.15 -3.92 8.30
N THR A 111 -2.34 -5.22 8.50
CA THR A 111 -1.93 -5.91 9.73
C THR A 111 -0.46 -6.32 9.66
N PRO A 112 0.19 -6.67 10.78
CA PRO A 112 1.57 -7.16 10.78
C PRO A 112 1.74 -8.42 9.92
N GLU A 113 0.76 -9.32 9.90
CA GLU A 113 0.80 -10.54 9.10
C GLU A 113 0.77 -10.24 7.59
N ALA A 114 -0.01 -9.23 7.18
CA ALA A 114 -0.03 -8.78 5.79
C ALA A 114 1.27 -8.06 5.40
N ALA A 115 1.89 -7.32 6.34
CA ALA A 115 3.13 -6.58 6.11
C ALA A 115 4.33 -7.49 5.79
N VAL A 116 4.36 -8.71 6.36
CA VAL A 116 5.44 -9.68 6.13
C VAL A 116 5.11 -10.71 5.04
N ASP A 117 3.87 -10.78 4.57
CA ASP A 117 3.44 -11.75 3.55
C ASP A 117 3.96 -11.38 2.15
N THR A 118 5.15 -11.87 1.85
CA THR A 118 5.80 -11.65 0.55
C THR A 118 4.96 -12.13 -0.63
N LYS A 119 4.16 -13.20 -0.47
CA LYS A 119 3.32 -13.71 -1.56
C LYS A 119 2.17 -12.77 -1.84
N PHE A 120 1.51 -12.25 -0.81
CA PHE A 120 0.48 -11.22 -0.93
C PHE A 120 1.00 -9.99 -1.69
N TRP A 121 2.15 -9.44 -1.27
CA TRP A 121 2.73 -8.27 -1.92
C TRP A 121 3.06 -8.52 -3.40
N LYS A 122 3.82 -9.58 -3.69
CA LYS A 122 4.32 -9.86 -5.05
C LYS A 122 3.24 -10.31 -6.02
N MET A 123 2.24 -11.06 -5.55
CA MET A 123 1.24 -11.69 -6.43
C MET A 123 -0.07 -10.91 -6.51
N VAL A 124 -0.38 -10.07 -5.51
CA VAL A 124 -1.68 -9.38 -5.42
C VAL A 124 -1.51 -7.88 -5.43
N LEU A 125 -0.86 -7.33 -4.40
CA LEU A 125 -0.90 -5.89 -4.16
C LEU A 125 -0.07 -5.09 -5.18
N PHE A 126 1.18 -5.47 -5.42
CA PHE A 126 2.01 -4.74 -6.36
C PHE A 126 1.49 -4.78 -7.81
N PRO A 127 1.07 -5.93 -8.36
CA PRO A 127 0.43 -5.96 -9.68
C PRO A 127 -0.82 -5.07 -9.74
N ALA A 128 -1.66 -5.08 -8.69
CA ALA A 128 -2.84 -4.22 -8.65
C ALA A 128 -2.49 -2.73 -8.62
N LEU A 129 -1.52 -2.33 -7.80
CA LEU A 129 -1.05 -0.94 -7.71
C LEU A 129 -0.53 -0.42 -9.05
N LEU A 130 0.35 -1.18 -9.70
CA LEU A 130 0.91 -0.78 -11.00
C LEU A 130 -0.18 -0.73 -12.08
N THR A 131 -1.11 -1.67 -12.08
CA THR A 131 -2.22 -1.68 -13.06
C THR A 131 -3.15 -0.48 -12.88
N VAL A 132 -3.41 -0.06 -11.64
CA VAL A 132 -4.35 1.03 -11.35
C VAL A 132 -3.69 2.40 -11.46
N LEU A 133 -2.43 2.55 -11.07
CA LEU A 133 -1.73 3.84 -11.02
C LEU A 133 -0.88 4.16 -12.27
N GLY A 134 -0.57 3.15 -13.09
CA GLY A 134 0.16 3.29 -14.35
C GLY A 134 1.58 2.76 -14.31
#